data_AF-A0AAW2FZ95-F1
#
_entry.id   AF-A0AAW2FZ95-F1
#
_cell.length_a   1.000
_cell.length_b   1.000
_cell.length_c   1.000
_cell.angle_alpha   90.00
_cell.angle_beta   90.00
_cell.angle_gamma   90.00
#
_symmetry.space_group_name_H-M   'P 1'
#
loop_
_entity.id
_entity.type
_entity.pdbx_description
1 polymer ?
#
loop_
_entity_poly.entity_id
_entity_poly.type
_entity_poly.pdbx_seq_one_letter_code
_entity_poly.pdbx_strand_id
1 'polypeptide(L)'
;MPQSKILKHPNIKAFITHGGLLSTQEAIMYGVPLIGIPLFAEQFMNIDACVARNIALRLDVHTITEKDMNAVLNAILWNPLYK
;
A
#
# COMPACT_ATOMS: atom_id res chain seq x y z
N MET A 1 -15.33 1.42 -11.60
CA MET A 1 -14.77 2.78 -11.52
C MET A 1 -13.29 2.73 -11.93
N PRO A 2 -12.74 3.71 -12.66
CA PRO A 2 -11.32 3.70 -13.03
C PRO A 2 -10.41 3.98 -11.83
N GLN A 3 -9.55 3.03 -11.44
CA GLN A 3 -8.66 3.12 -10.26
C GLN A 3 -7.73 4.34 -10.31
N SER A 4 -7.10 4.58 -11.46
CA SER A 4 -6.23 5.74 -11.70
C SER A 4 -6.91 7.08 -11.38
N LYS A 5 -8.22 7.22 -11.69
CA LYS A 5 -8.98 8.44 -11.36
C LYS A 5 -9.17 8.62 -9.84
N ILE A 6 -9.33 7.53 -9.11
CA ILE A 6 -9.46 7.56 -7.64
C ILE A 6 -8.12 7.93 -7.03
N LEU A 7 -7.04 7.25 -7.41
CA LEU A 7 -5.70 7.46 -6.84
C LEU A 7 -5.18 8.88 -7.06
N LYS A 8 -5.58 9.53 -8.15
CA LYS A 8 -5.25 10.94 -8.43
C LYS A 8 -5.97 11.94 -7.51
N HIS A 9 -7.00 11.54 -6.77
CA HIS A 9 -7.80 12.46 -5.97
C HIS A 9 -7.04 12.93 -4.71
N PRO A 10 -6.98 14.23 -4.40
CA PRO A 10 -6.14 14.79 -3.32
C PRO A 10 -6.50 14.32 -1.89
N ASN A 11 -7.71 13.78 -1.73
CA ASN A 11 -8.17 13.22 -0.45
C ASN A 11 -7.77 11.75 -0.24
N ILE A 12 -7.18 11.07 -1.23
CA ILE A 12 -6.64 9.72 -1.00
C ILE A 12 -5.38 9.85 -0.15
N LYS A 13 -5.32 9.07 0.92
CA LYS A 13 -4.20 9.06 1.88
C LYS A 13 -3.44 7.74 1.91
N ALA A 14 -4.04 6.66 1.44
CA ALA A 14 -3.45 5.34 1.43
C ALA A 14 -4.15 4.49 0.37
N PHE A 15 -3.44 3.48 -0.14
CA PHE A 15 -4.03 2.45 -0.99
C PHE A 15 -3.68 1.06 -0.46
N ILE A 16 -4.72 0.30 -0.10
CA ILE A 16 -4.57 -1.10 0.31
C ILE A 16 -4.63 -1.95 -0.97
N THR A 17 -3.57 -2.72 -1.24
CA THR A 17 -3.46 -3.50 -2.48
C THR A 17 -2.79 -4.84 -2.24
N HIS A 18 -3.13 -5.83 -3.06
CA HIS A 18 -2.42 -7.10 -3.12
C HIS A 18 -1.01 -6.99 -3.75
N GLY A 19 -0.60 -5.84 -4.31
CA GLY A 19 0.73 -5.71 -4.91
C GLY A 19 0.85 -6.12 -6.37
N GLY A 20 -0.26 -6.13 -7.11
CA GLY A 20 -0.23 -6.26 -8.57
C GLY A 20 0.58 -5.11 -9.18
N LEU A 21 1.43 -5.41 -10.17
CA LEU A 21 2.44 -4.48 -10.70
C LEU A 21 1.84 -3.14 -11.16
N LEU A 22 0.80 -3.18 -12.00
CA LEU A 22 0.17 -1.97 -12.53
C LEU A 22 -0.48 -1.12 -11.44
N SER A 23 -1.19 -1.76 -10.50
CA SER A 23 -1.83 -1.04 -9.37
C SER A 23 -0.80 -0.37 -8.47
N THR A 24 0.35 -1.02 -8.28
CA THR A 24 1.48 -0.51 -7.51
C THR A 24 2.11 0.69 -8.20
N GLN A 25 2.31 0.60 -9.53
CA GLN A 25 2.85 1.71 -10.33
C GLN A 25 1.92 2.92 -10.37
N GLU A 26 0.61 2.72 -10.50
CA GLU A 26 -0.36 3.82 -10.48
C GLU A 26 -0.34 4.57 -9.14
N ALA A 27 -0.29 3.85 -8.02
CA ALA A 27 -0.23 4.48 -6.70
C ALA A 27 1.08 5.26 -6.49
N ILE A 28 2.22 4.68 -6.90
CA ILE A 28 3.52 5.37 -6.87
C ILE A 28 3.50 6.64 -7.72
N MET A 29 2.94 6.56 -8.94
CA MET A 29 2.84 7.70 -9.86
C MET A 29 2.07 8.88 -9.25
N TYR A 30 1.05 8.60 -8.44
CA TYR A 30 0.24 9.62 -7.77
C TYR A 30 0.70 9.94 -6.34
N GLY A 31 1.83 9.39 -5.89
CA GLY A 31 2.37 9.63 -4.55
C GLY A 31 1.48 9.09 -3.43
N VAL A 32 0.70 8.04 -3.69
CA VAL A 32 -0.16 7.40 -2.70
C VAL A 32 0.60 6.25 -2.02
N PRO A 33 0.84 6.30 -0.70
CA PRO A 33 1.52 5.23 0.02
C PRO A 33 0.67 3.96 0.09
N LEU A 34 1.33 2.82 0.26
CA LEU A 34 0.72 1.51 0.12
C LEU A 34 0.59 0.76 1.45
N ILE A 35 -0.52 0.04 1.60
CA ILE A 35 -0.66 -1.07 2.54
C ILE A 35 -0.75 -2.35 1.70
N GLY A 36 0.36 -3.07 1.62
CA GLY A 36 0.50 -4.27 0.81
C GLY A 36 0.00 -5.51 1.55
N ILE A 37 -0.94 -6.25 0.96
CA ILE A 37 -1.42 -7.55 1.46
C ILE A 37 -1.26 -8.58 0.33
N PRO A 38 -0.03 -9.01 0.02
CA PRO A 38 0.22 -9.92 -1.09
C PRO A 38 -0.46 -11.27 -0.87
N LEU A 39 -1.00 -11.84 -1.94
CA LEU A 39 -1.75 -13.10 -1.90
C LEU A 39 -0.97 -14.24 -2.55
N PHE A 40 -0.25 -14.00 -3.65
CA PHE A 40 0.52 -15.03 -4.36
C PHE A 40 1.59 -14.48 -5.30
N ALA A 41 2.58 -15.33 -5.63
CA ALA A 41 3.56 -15.12 -6.71
C ALA A 41 4.33 -13.78 -6.65
N GLU A 42 4.38 -13.03 -7.74
CA GLU A 42 5.17 -11.81 -7.89
C GLU A 42 4.72 -10.65 -7.00
N GLN A 43 3.51 -10.74 -6.43
CA GLN A 43 2.97 -9.73 -5.52
C GLN A 43 3.85 -9.51 -4.29
N PHE A 44 4.43 -10.59 -3.75
CA PHE A 44 5.35 -10.51 -2.62
C PHE A 44 6.57 -9.66 -2.97
N MET A 45 7.20 -9.92 -4.13
CA MET A 45 8.38 -9.18 -4.59
C MET A 45 8.04 -7.70 -4.86
N ASN A 46 6.88 -7.41 -5.45
CA ASN A 46 6.46 -6.04 -5.72
C ASN A 46 6.27 -5.25 -4.42
N ILE A 47 5.59 -5.83 -3.42
CA ILE A 47 5.40 -5.18 -2.13
C ILE A 47 6.72 -5.03 -1.40
N ASP A 48 7.57 -6.05 -1.38
CA ASP A 48 8.87 -6.00 -0.69
C ASP A 48 9.78 -4.92 -1.27
N ALA A 49 9.77 -4.74 -2.60
CA ALA A 49 10.48 -3.64 -3.25
C ALA A 49 9.94 -2.26 -2.85
N CYS A 50 8.64 -2.14 -2.59
CA CYS A 50 8.04 -0.89 -2.09
C CYS A 50 8.33 -0.65 -0.60
N VAL A 51 8.33 -1.71 0.22
CA VAL A 51 8.71 -1.64 1.64
C VAL A 51 10.17 -1.18 1.77
N ALA A 52 11.08 -1.76 0.98
CA ALA A 52 12.50 -1.39 0.97
C ALA A 52 12.75 0.08 0.60
N ARG A 53 11.77 0.75 -0.04
CA ARG A 53 11.82 2.16 -0.44
C ARG A 53 10.99 3.08 0.46
N ASN A 54 10.46 2.56 1.58
CA ASN A 54 9.54 3.28 2.47
C ASN A 54 8.26 3.79 1.79
N ILE A 55 7.80 3.11 0.73
CA ILE A 55 6.56 3.44 0.01
C ILE A 55 5.38 2.62 0.56
N ALA A 56 5.67 1.45 1.14
CA ALA A 56 4.67 0.51 1.60
C ALA A 56 4.93 0.01 3.02
N LEU A 57 3.85 -0.42 3.67
CA LEU A 57 3.88 -1.37 4.78
C LEU A 57 3.24 -2.68 4.32
N ARG A 58 3.83 -3.82 4.71
CA ARG A 58 3.32 -5.15 4.34
C ARG A 58 2.59 -5.79 5.52
N LEU A 59 1.43 -6.38 5.24
CA LEU A 59 0.71 -7.27 6.14
C LEU A 59 0.65 -8.66 5.51
N ASP A 60 0.68 -9.68 6.35
CA ASP A 60 0.51 -11.08 5.94
C ASP A 60 -0.98 -11.45 6.05
N VAL A 61 -1.58 -11.88 4.94
CA VAL A 61 -3.00 -12.23 4.88
C VAL A 61 -3.40 -13.37 5.83
N HIS A 62 -2.46 -14.23 6.21
CA HIS A 62 -2.72 -15.37 7.08
C HIS A 62 -2.62 -15.04 8.57
N THR A 63 -1.94 -13.96 8.94
CA THR A 63 -1.69 -13.61 10.34
C THR A 63 -2.24 -12.24 10.73
N ILE A 64 -2.68 -11.42 9.78
CA ILE A 64 -3.21 -10.09 10.03
C ILE A 64 -4.36 -10.11 11.04
N THR A 65 -4.26 -9.24 12.05
CA THR A 65 -5.33 -8.96 13.00
C THR A 65 -5.87 -7.54 12.82
N GLU A 66 -7.00 -7.25 13.47
CA GLU A 66 -7.54 -5.88 13.55
C GLU A 66 -6.50 -4.91 14.14
N LYS A 67 -5.73 -5.36 15.14
CA LYS A 67 -4.68 -4.58 15.78
C LYS A 67 -3.56 -4.22 14.79
N ASP A 68 -3.13 -5.18 13.97
CA ASP A 68 -2.09 -4.95 12.96
C ASP A 68 -2.57 -3.98 11.90
N MET A 69 -3.81 -4.13 11.44
CA MET A 69 -4.42 -3.21 10.48
C MET A 69 -4.51 -1.79 11.03
N ASN A 70 -4.96 -1.63 12.28
CA ASN A 70 -5.02 -0.34 12.97
C ASN A 70 -3.62 0.27 13.13
N ALA A 71 -2.60 -0.53 13.45
CA ALA A 71 -1.22 -0.05 13.58
C ALA A 71 -0.68 0.48 12.25
N VAL A 72 -0.86 -0.28 11.16
CA VAL A 72 -0.38 0.10 9.83
C VAL A 72 -1.14 1.32 9.28
N LEU A 73 -2.46 1.39 9.46
CA LEU A 73 -3.24 2.58 9.10
C LEU A 73 -2.75 3.83 9.83
N ASN A 74 -2.53 3.74 11.14
CA ASN A 74 -2.01 4.87 11.91
C ASN A 74 -0.60 5.26 11.45
N ALA A 75 0.26 4.29 11.16
CA ALA A 75 1.60 4.57 10.63
C ALA A 75 1.53 5.33 9.30
N ILE A 76 0.72 4.88 8.33
CA ILE A 76 0.57 5.55 7.02
C ILE A 76 -0.01 6.96 7.18
N LEU A 77 -1.03 7.13 8.03
CA LEU A 77 -1.73 8.42 8.16
C LEU A 77 -0.90 9.48 8.91
N TRP A 78 -0.08 9.06 9.87
CA TRP A 78 0.55 9.97 10.82
C TRP A 78 2.06 10.05 10.73
N ASN A 79 2.77 9.03 10.23
CA ASN A 79 4.22 9.07 10.07
C ASN A 79 4.60 9.89 8.82
N PRO A 80 5.40 10.97 8.95
CA PRO A 80 5.85 11.78 7.82
C PRO A 80 6.64 11.01 6.76
N LEU A 81 7.21 9.84 7.11
CA LEU A 81 7.95 8.99 6.17
C LEU A 81 7.10 8.54 4.97
N TYR A 82 5.78 8.40 5.16
CA TYR A 82 4.84 7.90 4.15
C TYR A 82 3.98 9.01 3.51
N LYS A 83 4.33 10.29 3.71
CA LYS A 83 3.59 11.45 3.18
C LYS A 83 4.28 12.11 2.00
#